data_AF-A0A2E8GUW3-F1
#
_entry.id   AF-A0A2E8GUW3-F1
#
_cell.length_a   1.000
_cell.length_b   1.000
_cell.length_c   1.000
_cell.angle_alpha   90.00
_cell.angle_beta   90.00
_cell.angle_gamma   90.00
#
_symmetry.space_group_name_H-M   'P 1'
#
loop_
_entity.id
_entity.type
_entity.pdbx_description
1 polymer ?
#
loop_
_entity_poly.entity_id
_entity_poly.type
_entity_poly.pdbx_seq_one_letter_code
_entity_poly.pdbx_strand_id
1 'polypeptide(L)'
;MTTKHPLENICKEVGKKLINMYHHKNSERLIFPKKRRDNKVRVSEQEARFIFASIISADGMDWYAVEVPTQLRYSDFSTDPRVYVKNNSKKGRSGAIDLSLFNEEDLFNKDDKMNPTINVEFKEGNCDIKNIKKDILKLVAEPSDGLLFHLLESMNKGTLINTSGKNQGVLDKYKVILNSKVNYCDDDGDTKKNLFSEVWANCNKDNEDFEKNILFSICIIKKKLLLMKPFSRSSFSDIDFFNLDLDKDLNGWTKIVL
;
A
#
# COMPACT_ATOMS: atom_id res chain seq x y z
N MET A 1 22.60 -3.40 -7.85
CA MET A 1 21.79 -2.38 -8.54
C MET A 1 20.38 -2.54 -8.03
N THR A 2 19.81 -1.55 -7.35
CA THR A 2 18.41 -1.60 -6.91
C THR A 2 17.52 -1.50 -8.15
N THR A 3 16.90 -2.60 -8.53
CA THR A 3 15.84 -2.62 -9.54
C THR A 3 14.72 -1.69 -9.06
N LYS A 4 14.43 -0.64 -9.83
CA LYS A 4 13.33 0.27 -9.53
C LYS A 4 12.03 -0.51 -9.57
N HIS A 5 11.18 -0.36 -8.57
CA HIS A 5 9.87 -1.01 -8.58
C HIS A 5 9.08 -0.52 -9.82
N PRO A 6 8.39 -1.40 -10.58
CA PRO A 6 7.75 -1.04 -11.86
C PRO A 6 6.80 0.16 -11.72
N LEU A 7 6.13 0.27 -10.57
CA LEU A 7 5.18 1.35 -10.27
C LEU A 7 5.79 2.68 -9.79
N GLU A 8 7.12 2.85 -9.69
CA GLU A 8 7.72 4.12 -9.23
C GLU A 8 7.38 5.30 -10.15
N ASN A 9 7.44 5.08 -11.46
CA ASN A 9 7.14 6.16 -12.42
C ASN A 9 5.66 6.51 -12.42
N ILE A 10 4.78 5.51 -12.32
CA ILE A 10 3.34 5.73 -12.15
C ILE A 10 3.07 6.55 -10.88
N CYS A 11 3.69 6.20 -9.74
CA CYS A 11 3.58 6.99 -8.51
C CYS A 11 3.97 8.46 -8.69
N LYS A 12 5.03 8.75 -9.45
CA LYS A 12 5.47 10.12 -9.74
C LYS A 12 4.44 10.87 -10.57
N GLU A 13 3.94 10.27 -11.64
CA GLU A 13 2.95 10.92 -12.50
C GLU A 13 1.61 11.12 -11.78
N VAL A 14 1.16 10.14 -10.99
CA VAL A 14 -0.01 10.29 -10.11
C VAL A 14 0.18 11.45 -9.15
N GLY A 15 1.33 11.51 -8.46
CA GLY A 15 1.66 12.60 -7.54
C GLY A 15 1.63 13.98 -8.23
N LYS A 16 2.24 14.12 -9.40
CA LYS A 16 2.25 15.38 -10.18
C LYS A 16 0.83 15.83 -10.53
N LYS A 17 0.00 14.92 -11.04
CA LYS A 17 -1.40 15.21 -11.39
C LYS A 17 -2.22 15.63 -10.17
N LEU A 18 -2.11 14.91 -9.05
CA LEU A 18 -2.78 15.26 -7.79
C LEU A 18 -2.36 16.66 -7.28
N ILE A 19 -1.06 16.97 -7.33
CA ILE A 19 -0.54 18.29 -6.94
C ILE A 19 -1.08 19.39 -7.85
N ASN A 20 -1.07 19.17 -9.17
CA ASN A 20 -1.60 20.13 -10.14
C ASN A 20 -3.10 20.38 -9.94
N MET A 21 -3.88 19.31 -9.73
CA MET A 21 -5.31 19.40 -9.40
C MET A 21 -5.56 20.20 -8.13
N TYR A 22 -4.81 19.94 -7.06
CA TYR A 22 -4.97 20.63 -5.79
C TYR A 22 -4.67 22.13 -5.89
N HIS A 23 -3.68 22.50 -6.69
CA HIS A 23 -3.29 23.89 -6.92
C HIS A 23 -4.04 24.56 -8.08
N HIS A 24 -5.09 23.94 -8.62
CA HIS A 24 -5.90 24.44 -9.75
C HIS A 24 -5.06 24.84 -10.97
N LYS A 25 -3.98 24.09 -11.22
CA LYS A 25 -3.15 24.25 -12.42
C LYS A 25 -3.83 23.47 -13.56
N ASN A 26 -4.79 24.15 -14.19
CA ASN A 26 -5.71 23.67 -15.23
C ASN A 26 -5.08 22.76 -16.31
N SER A 27 -5.20 21.44 -16.13
CA SER A 27 -4.91 20.45 -17.19
C SER A 27 -5.67 19.14 -17.01
N GLU A 28 -6.07 18.79 -15.79
CA GLU A 28 -6.86 17.58 -15.53
C GLU A 28 -8.37 17.83 -15.61
N ARG A 29 -9.11 16.85 -16.15
CA ARG A 29 -10.58 16.85 -16.14
C ARG A 29 -11.18 16.40 -14.81
N LEU A 30 -10.40 15.65 -14.02
CA LEU A 30 -10.76 15.28 -12.66
C LEU A 30 -10.45 16.45 -11.72
N ILE A 31 -11.33 16.71 -10.77
CA ILE A 31 -11.18 17.78 -9.79
C ILE A 31 -11.29 17.22 -8.37
N PHE A 32 -10.57 17.83 -7.42
CA PHE A 32 -10.89 17.62 -6.02
C PHE A 32 -12.13 18.45 -5.66
N PRO A 33 -13.21 17.83 -5.16
CA PRO A 33 -14.38 18.59 -4.72
C PRO A 33 -14.07 19.37 -3.44
N LYS A 34 -14.90 20.38 -3.14
CA LYS A 34 -14.80 21.12 -1.88
C LYS A 34 -15.67 20.49 -0.80
N LYS A 35 -15.21 20.51 0.45
CA LYS A 35 -15.98 20.10 1.63
C LYS A 35 -17.11 21.10 1.86
N ARG A 36 -18.34 20.62 2.06
CA ARG A 36 -19.53 21.48 2.27
C ARG A 36 -19.39 22.42 3.47
N ARG A 37 -18.70 21.98 4.53
CA ARG A 37 -18.64 22.69 5.81
C ARG A 37 -17.71 23.90 5.82
N ASP A 38 -16.55 23.81 5.17
CA ASP A 38 -15.49 24.83 5.26
C ASP A 38 -14.92 25.23 3.89
N ASN A 39 -15.54 24.79 2.80
CA ASN A 39 -15.15 25.06 1.41
C ASN A 39 -13.69 24.69 1.09
N LYS A 40 -13.03 23.89 1.94
CA LYS A 40 -11.67 23.41 1.69
C LYS A 40 -11.68 22.28 0.70
N VAL A 41 -10.58 22.15 -0.04
CA VAL A 41 -10.36 21.03 -0.95
C VAL A 41 -10.44 19.71 -0.18
N ARG A 42 -11.26 18.77 -0.68
CA ARG A 42 -11.36 17.41 -0.16
C ARG A 42 -10.38 16.54 -0.92
N VAL A 43 -9.20 16.37 -0.34
CA VAL A 43 -8.23 15.37 -0.79
C VAL A 43 -8.76 14.00 -0.41
N SER A 44 -8.85 13.05 -1.36
CA SER A 44 -9.25 11.68 -1.02
C SER A 44 -8.59 10.57 -1.83
N GLU A 45 -8.69 9.35 -1.31
CA GLU A 45 -8.25 8.10 -1.97
C GLU A 45 -8.88 7.94 -3.36
N GLN A 46 -10.13 8.38 -3.53
CA GLN A 46 -10.89 8.18 -4.76
C GLN A 46 -10.26 8.90 -5.96
N GLU A 47 -9.89 10.17 -5.82
CA GLU A 47 -9.23 10.89 -6.93
C GLU A 47 -7.85 10.30 -7.25
N ALA A 48 -7.11 9.82 -6.24
CA ALA A 48 -5.84 9.13 -6.47
C ALA A 48 -6.04 7.85 -7.29
N ARG A 49 -7.06 7.04 -6.95
CA ARG A 49 -7.41 5.81 -7.68
C ARG A 49 -7.79 6.08 -9.13
N PHE A 50 -8.61 7.10 -9.39
CA PHE A 50 -9.00 7.47 -10.76
C PHE A 50 -7.82 7.93 -11.61
N ILE A 51 -6.91 8.74 -11.05
CA ILE A 51 -5.71 9.17 -11.77
C ILE A 51 -4.77 7.99 -12.02
N PHE A 52 -4.63 7.10 -11.04
CA PHE A 52 -3.80 5.92 -11.17
C PHE A 52 -4.31 5.03 -12.31
N ALA A 53 -5.61 4.74 -12.33
CA ALA A 53 -6.24 3.97 -13.41
C ALA A 53 -6.12 4.67 -14.77
N SER A 54 -6.26 6.00 -14.84
CA SER A 54 -6.14 6.73 -16.11
C SER A 54 -4.73 6.72 -16.68
N ILE A 55 -3.70 6.75 -15.84
CA ILE A 55 -2.30 6.61 -16.28
C ILE A 55 -2.06 5.20 -16.82
N ILE A 56 -2.47 4.14 -16.11
CA ILE A 56 -2.30 2.76 -16.60
C ILE A 56 -3.00 2.56 -17.93
N SER A 57 -4.23 3.07 -18.05
CA SER A 57 -5.03 2.98 -19.27
C SER A 57 -4.35 3.66 -20.46
N ALA A 58 -3.62 4.76 -20.21
CA ALA A 58 -2.90 5.50 -21.24
C ALA A 58 -1.56 4.86 -21.60
N ASP A 59 -0.87 4.25 -20.62
CA ASP A 59 0.42 3.59 -20.84
C ASP A 59 0.28 2.25 -21.56
N GLY A 60 -0.92 1.64 -21.56
CA GLY A 60 -1.23 0.41 -22.31
C GLY A 60 -0.49 -0.83 -21.80
N MET A 61 0.04 -0.78 -20.58
CA MET A 61 0.96 -1.78 -20.04
C MET A 61 0.24 -2.97 -19.39
N ASP A 62 -0.87 -2.76 -18.69
CA ASP A 62 -1.51 -3.80 -17.87
C ASP A 62 -3.04 -3.72 -17.91
N TRP A 63 -3.69 -4.88 -17.73
CA TRP A 63 -5.12 -4.94 -17.42
C TRP A 63 -5.34 -4.63 -15.94
N TYR A 64 -6.49 -4.08 -15.56
CA TYR A 64 -6.78 -3.80 -14.16
C TYR A 64 -8.25 -4.05 -13.78
N ALA A 65 -8.47 -4.35 -12.50
CA ALA A 65 -9.78 -4.45 -11.89
C ALA A 65 -9.83 -3.71 -10.55
N VAL A 66 -11.02 -3.27 -10.15
CA VAL A 66 -11.27 -2.52 -8.92
C VAL A 66 -12.01 -3.38 -7.90
N GLU A 67 -11.73 -3.16 -6.61
CA GLU A 67 -12.36 -3.88 -5.48
C GLU A 67 -12.22 -5.41 -5.62
N VAL A 68 -11.03 -5.88 -5.99
CA VAL A 68 -10.76 -7.30 -6.26
C VAL A 68 -10.74 -8.08 -4.94
N PRO A 69 -11.54 -9.16 -4.80
CA PRO A 69 -11.51 -9.98 -3.60
C PRO A 69 -10.13 -10.58 -3.38
N THR A 70 -9.64 -10.53 -2.15
CA THR A 70 -8.41 -11.22 -1.77
C THR A 70 -8.57 -12.73 -1.90
N GLN A 71 -7.49 -13.42 -2.27
CA GLN A 71 -7.45 -14.87 -2.31
C GLN A 71 -7.49 -15.46 -0.90
N LEU A 72 -6.80 -14.83 0.05
CA LEU A 72 -6.84 -15.22 1.45
C LEU A 72 -8.06 -14.63 2.15
N ARG A 73 -8.39 -15.25 3.29
CA ARG A 73 -9.47 -14.81 4.18
C ARG A 73 -8.88 -14.28 5.46
N TYR A 74 -9.61 -13.36 6.07
CA TYR A 74 -9.17 -12.66 7.26
C TYR A 74 -10.29 -12.50 8.28
N SER A 75 -9.94 -12.33 9.55
CA SER A 75 -10.87 -11.90 10.61
C SER A 75 -10.18 -10.95 11.58
N ASP A 76 -10.99 -10.36 12.46
CA ASP A 76 -10.51 -9.62 13.63
C ASP A 76 -9.54 -8.47 13.30
N PHE A 77 -9.72 -7.85 12.12
CA PHE A 77 -8.92 -6.71 11.68
C PHE A 77 -8.92 -5.54 12.67
N SER A 78 -9.96 -5.42 13.50
CA SER A 78 -10.11 -4.37 14.51
C SER A 78 -9.33 -4.65 15.81
N THR A 79 -8.87 -5.87 16.04
CA THR A 79 -8.24 -6.29 17.31
C THR A 79 -6.92 -7.04 17.06
N ASP A 80 -6.97 -8.35 16.83
CA ASP A 80 -5.82 -9.22 16.61
C ASP A 80 -5.97 -9.93 15.25
N PRO A 81 -5.54 -9.29 14.14
CA PRO A 81 -5.81 -9.76 12.80
C PRO A 81 -5.36 -11.20 12.59
N ARG A 82 -6.24 -11.98 11.97
CA ARG A 82 -5.99 -13.37 11.61
C ARG A 82 -5.94 -13.51 10.10
N VAL A 83 -4.98 -14.28 9.59
CA VAL A 83 -4.83 -14.65 8.18
C VAL A 83 -5.05 -16.14 8.07
N TYR A 84 -6.02 -16.55 7.27
CA TYR A 84 -6.34 -17.97 7.05
C TYR A 84 -5.74 -18.42 5.71
N VAL A 85 -4.89 -19.44 5.77
CA VAL A 85 -4.12 -19.97 4.62
C VAL A 85 -4.36 -21.47 4.43
N LYS A 86 -4.77 -21.88 3.21
CA LYS A 86 -5.17 -23.26 2.81
C LYS A 86 -6.25 -23.92 3.71
N ASN A 87 -7.19 -24.64 3.08
CA ASN A 87 -8.30 -25.48 3.60
C ASN A 87 -9.24 -24.99 4.73
N ASN A 88 -8.92 -23.98 5.53
CA ASN A 88 -9.82 -23.35 6.49
C ASN A 88 -10.78 -22.33 5.85
N SER A 89 -11.18 -22.59 4.60
CA SER A 89 -11.93 -21.71 3.68
C SER A 89 -13.31 -21.24 4.20
N LYS A 90 -13.81 -21.83 5.30
CA LYS A 90 -15.09 -21.46 5.90
C LYS A 90 -14.99 -20.40 6.99
N LYS A 91 -13.80 -20.06 7.48
CA LYS A 91 -13.59 -19.03 8.51
C LYS A 91 -13.08 -17.72 7.88
N GLY A 92 -13.32 -16.61 8.56
CA GLY A 92 -12.98 -15.28 8.06
C GLY A 92 -13.79 -14.85 6.83
N ARG A 93 -13.38 -13.73 6.23
CA ARG A 93 -13.94 -13.14 5.02
C ARG A 93 -12.82 -12.66 4.11
N SER A 94 -13.03 -12.71 2.80
CA SER A 94 -12.13 -12.02 1.86
C SER A 94 -12.18 -10.52 2.14
N GLY A 95 -11.02 -9.87 2.03
CA GLY A 95 -10.93 -8.42 1.88
C GLY A 95 -11.21 -8.03 0.42
N ALA A 96 -11.19 -6.73 0.16
CA ALA A 96 -11.16 -6.17 -1.18
C ALA A 96 -9.88 -5.35 -1.34
N ILE A 97 -9.14 -5.59 -2.41
CA ILE A 97 -8.02 -4.77 -2.86
C ILE A 97 -8.60 -3.60 -3.67
N ASP A 98 -8.17 -2.37 -3.41
CA ASP A 98 -8.71 -1.19 -4.08
C ASP A 98 -8.56 -1.26 -5.62
N LEU A 99 -7.37 -1.69 -6.08
CA LEU A 99 -7.05 -1.88 -7.49
C LEU A 99 -6.02 -3.01 -7.65
N SER A 100 -6.23 -3.90 -8.60
CA SER A 100 -5.29 -4.97 -8.95
C SER A 100 -4.92 -4.89 -10.43
N LEU A 101 -3.66 -5.16 -10.74
CA LEU A 101 -3.10 -5.23 -12.09
C LEU A 101 -2.87 -6.68 -12.49
N PHE A 102 -3.03 -6.98 -13.77
CA PHE A 102 -2.93 -8.31 -14.34
C PHE A 102 -2.16 -8.27 -15.65
N ASN A 103 -1.27 -9.24 -15.82
CA ASN A 103 -0.72 -9.56 -17.12
C ASN A 103 -1.80 -10.22 -17.99
N GLU A 104 -1.67 -10.08 -19.31
CA GLU A 104 -2.61 -10.68 -20.27
C GLU A 104 -2.73 -12.21 -20.10
N GLU A 105 -1.62 -12.88 -19.81
CA GLU A 105 -1.56 -14.34 -19.60
C GLU A 105 -2.41 -14.78 -18.40
N ASP A 106 -2.51 -13.96 -17.34
CA ASP A 106 -3.26 -14.28 -16.12
C ASP A 106 -4.79 -14.16 -16.32
N LEU A 107 -5.24 -13.42 -17.33
CA LEU A 107 -6.67 -13.21 -17.60
C LEU A 107 -7.34 -14.37 -18.32
N PHE A 108 -6.58 -15.14 -19.10
CA PHE A 108 -7.09 -16.22 -19.94
C PHE A 108 -6.69 -17.61 -19.45
N ASN A 109 -6.22 -17.71 -18.20
CA ASN A 109 -5.89 -18.99 -17.59
C ASN A 109 -7.13 -19.86 -17.39
N LYS A 110 -6.98 -21.16 -17.66
CA LYS A 110 -8.07 -22.15 -17.72
C LYS A 110 -8.81 -22.39 -16.39
N ASP A 111 -8.28 -21.90 -15.28
CA ASP A 111 -8.78 -22.20 -13.94
C ASP A 111 -9.74 -21.12 -13.37
N ASP A 112 -10.18 -20.14 -14.18
CA ASP A 112 -11.07 -19.01 -13.82
C ASP A 112 -10.60 -18.16 -12.61
N LYS A 113 -9.38 -18.39 -12.12
CA LYS A 113 -8.79 -17.65 -11.02
C LYS A 113 -7.90 -16.54 -11.57
N MET A 114 -8.40 -15.33 -11.47
CA MET A 114 -7.60 -14.13 -11.70
C MET A 114 -6.51 -14.03 -10.63
N ASN A 115 -5.25 -14.06 -11.06
CA ASN A 115 -4.08 -13.88 -10.19
C ASN A 115 -3.50 -12.49 -10.43
N PRO A 116 -3.69 -11.53 -9.51
CA PRO A 116 -3.09 -10.22 -9.66
C PRO A 116 -1.57 -10.32 -9.71
N THR A 117 -0.96 -9.62 -10.66
CA THR A 117 0.49 -9.41 -10.68
C THR A 117 0.88 -8.40 -9.60
N ILE A 118 0.10 -7.29 -9.49
CA ILE A 118 0.34 -6.24 -8.48
C ILE A 118 -0.99 -5.81 -7.84
N ASN A 119 -1.02 -5.75 -6.51
CA ASN A 119 -2.11 -5.19 -5.73
C ASN A 119 -1.79 -3.77 -5.27
N VAL A 120 -2.76 -2.87 -5.36
CA VAL A 120 -2.60 -1.46 -4.99
C VAL A 120 -3.66 -1.08 -3.96
N GLU A 121 -3.22 -0.50 -2.85
CA GLU A 121 -4.06 0.07 -1.80
C GLU A 121 -3.83 1.57 -1.73
N PHE A 122 -4.93 2.33 -1.65
CA PHE A 122 -4.86 3.78 -1.46
C PHE A 122 -5.17 4.12 -0.02
N LYS A 123 -4.47 5.12 0.53
CA LYS A 123 -4.77 5.63 1.86
C LYS A 123 -4.74 7.14 1.90
N GLU A 124 -5.65 7.78 2.65
CA GLU A 124 -5.58 9.23 2.89
C GLU A 124 -5.33 9.61 4.36
N GLY A 125 -4.58 10.69 4.53
CA GLY A 125 -4.43 11.40 5.80
C GLY A 125 -3.70 10.61 6.88
N ASN A 126 -3.71 11.11 8.12
CA ASN A 126 -3.13 10.38 9.25
C ASN A 126 -4.17 9.49 9.93
N CYS A 127 -4.75 8.54 9.18
CA CYS A 127 -5.84 7.67 9.66
C CYS A 127 -5.41 6.68 10.76
N ASP A 128 -6.38 6.06 11.43
CA ASP A 128 -6.10 5.10 12.51
C ASP A 128 -5.17 3.96 12.08
N ILE A 129 -4.26 3.56 12.97
CA ILE A 129 -3.29 2.48 12.69
C ILE A 129 -3.95 1.19 12.23
N LYS A 130 -5.15 0.87 12.73
CA LYS A 130 -5.92 -0.32 12.34
C LYS A 130 -6.30 -0.32 10.85
N ASN A 131 -6.64 0.86 10.29
CA ASN A 131 -7.05 1.00 8.90
C ASN A 131 -5.84 0.75 7.99
N ILE A 132 -4.70 1.36 8.35
CA ILE A 132 -3.43 1.13 7.65
C ILE A 132 -2.98 -0.33 7.77
N LYS A 133 -3.09 -0.91 8.98
CA LYS A 133 -2.69 -2.31 9.25
C LYS A 133 -3.43 -3.28 8.36
N LYS A 134 -4.74 -3.09 8.17
CA LYS A 134 -5.57 -3.92 7.29
C LYS A 134 -5.02 -3.93 5.87
N ASP A 135 -4.71 -2.76 5.33
CA ASP A 135 -4.29 -2.63 3.93
C ASP A 135 -2.86 -3.14 3.72
N ILE A 136 -1.93 -2.84 4.64
CA ILE A 136 -0.58 -3.45 4.63
C ILE A 136 -0.66 -4.98 4.77
N LEU A 137 -1.54 -5.51 5.63
CA LEU A 137 -1.70 -6.95 5.82
C LEU A 137 -2.14 -7.64 4.53
N LYS A 138 -3.11 -7.07 3.79
CA LYS A 138 -3.52 -7.57 2.48
C LYS A 138 -2.33 -7.58 1.51
N LEU A 139 -1.63 -6.44 1.40
CA LEU A 139 -0.47 -6.33 0.50
C LEU A 139 0.65 -7.30 0.85
N VAL A 140 0.89 -7.60 2.14
CA VAL A 140 1.95 -8.51 2.60
C VAL A 140 1.57 -9.98 2.47
N ALA A 141 0.31 -10.33 2.72
CA ALA A 141 -0.14 -11.72 2.76
C ALA A 141 -0.53 -12.29 1.39
N GLU A 142 -1.05 -11.49 0.46
CA GLU A 142 -1.43 -11.98 -0.87
C GLU A 142 -0.21 -12.33 -1.74
N PRO A 143 -0.27 -13.34 -2.63
CA PRO A 143 0.87 -13.79 -3.44
C PRO A 143 1.11 -12.91 -4.69
N SER A 144 1.05 -11.58 -4.52
CA SER A 144 1.26 -10.58 -5.57
C SER A 144 2.22 -9.51 -5.08
N ASP A 145 2.86 -8.78 -5.99
CA ASP A 145 3.54 -7.53 -5.64
C ASP A 145 2.55 -6.52 -5.06
N GLY A 146 3.03 -5.51 -4.34
CA GLY A 146 2.18 -4.59 -3.60
C GLY A 146 2.59 -3.13 -3.71
N LEU A 147 1.60 -2.24 -3.79
CA LEU A 147 1.78 -0.80 -3.64
C LEU A 147 0.83 -0.26 -2.59
N LEU A 148 1.37 0.41 -1.57
CA LEU A 148 0.60 1.31 -0.72
C LEU A 148 0.83 2.75 -1.18
N PHE A 149 -0.18 3.37 -1.79
CA PHE A 149 -0.15 4.79 -2.17
C PHE A 149 -0.88 5.64 -1.13
N HIS A 150 -0.11 6.33 -0.29
CA HIS A 150 -0.61 7.13 0.82
C HIS A 150 -0.61 8.64 0.48
N LEU A 151 -1.78 9.24 0.45
CA LEU A 151 -1.98 10.65 0.15
C LEU A 151 -2.12 11.49 1.42
N LEU A 152 -1.27 12.50 1.56
CA LEU A 152 -1.32 13.49 2.64
C LEU A 152 -1.55 14.88 2.04
N GLU A 153 -2.59 15.59 2.48
CA GLU A 153 -2.81 16.98 2.06
C GLU A 153 -1.61 17.86 2.47
N SER A 154 -1.11 17.67 3.68
CA SER A 154 -0.04 18.47 4.26
C SER A 154 0.79 17.65 5.25
N MET A 155 1.92 18.20 5.64
CA MET A 155 2.81 17.60 6.64
C MET A 155 3.29 18.68 7.60
N ASN A 156 3.17 18.38 8.90
CA ASN A 156 3.99 18.94 9.97
C ASN A 156 4.81 17.81 10.62
N LYS A 157 5.68 18.13 11.58
CA LYS A 157 6.48 17.11 12.31
C LYS A 157 5.58 15.96 12.79
N GLY A 158 4.44 16.28 13.40
CA GLY A 158 3.48 15.31 13.92
C GLY A 158 2.74 14.43 12.89
N THR A 159 2.79 14.76 11.60
CA THR A 159 2.05 14.02 10.56
C THR A 159 2.83 12.80 10.09
N LEU A 160 4.14 12.93 9.90
CA LEU A 160 4.99 11.81 9.47
C LEU A 160 5.64 11.10 10.66
N ILE A 161 6.18 11.86 11.62
CA ILE A 161 7.01 11.34 12.71
C ILE A 161 6.54 11.95 14.04
N ASN A 162 5.77 11.18 14.79
CA ASN A 162 5.45 11.43 16.18
C ASN A 162 5.27 10.11 16.91
N THR A 163 6.16 9.83 17.85
CA THR A 163 6.16 8.62 18.67
C THR A 163 5.22 8.71 19.87
N SER A 164 4.65 9.89 20.17
CA SER A 164 3.87 10.13 21.40
C SER A 164 2.36 10.18 21.17
N GLY A 165 1.63 9.39 21.96
CA GLY A 165 0.19 9.55 22.22
C GLY A 165 -0.76 9.12 21.09
N LYS A 166 -2.00 9.64 21.12
CA LYS A 166 -3.08 9.32 20.15
C LYS A 166 -2.81 9.81 18.72
N ASN A 167 -1.78 10.64 18.51
CA ASN A 167 -1.46 11.31 17.25
C ASN A 167 -0.17 10.75 16.62
N GLN A 168 -0.02 9.42 16.62
CA GLN A 168 1.15 8.77 16.04
C GLN A 168 1.31 9.16 14.56
N GLY A 169 2.55 9.45 14.13
CA GLY A 169 2.86 9.79 12.74
C GLY A 169 2.65 8.60 11.79
N VAL A 170 2.44 8.87 10.50
CA VAL A 170 2.21 7.81 9.49
C VAL A 170 3.38 6.83 9.42
N LEU A 171 4.63 7.31 9.45
CA LEU A 171 5.81 6.44 9.38
C LEU A 171 5.98 5.63 10.67
N ASP A 172 5.66 6.20 11.83
CA ASP A 172 5.66 5.46 13.09
C ASP A 172 4.59 4.36 13.10
N LYS A 173 3.41 4.64 12.52
CA LYS A 173 2.35 3.62 12.35
C LYS A 173 2.82 2.49 11.46
N TYR A 174 3.44 2.79 10.32
CA TYR A 174 4.03 1.77 9.45
C TYR A 174 5.02 0.90 10.22
N LYS A 175 5.94 1.53 10.96
CA LYS A 175 6.90 0.80 11.78
C LYS A 175 6.24 -0.14 12.80
N VAL A 176 5.25 0.34 13.55
CA VAL A 176 4.54 -0.50 14.52
C VAL A 176 3.84 -1.67 13.82
N ILE A 177 3.23 -1.43 12.65
CA ILE A 177 2.56 -2.46 11.85
C ILE A 177 3.55 -3.53 11.37
N LEU A 178 4.66 -3.10 10.78
CA LEU A 178 5.66 -3.99 10.19
C LEU A 178 6.36 -4.86 11.26
N ASN A 179 6.49 -4.34 12.48
CA ASN A 179 7.00 -5.09 13.64
C ASN A 179 5.91 -5.84 14.43
N SER A 180 4.64 -5.75 14.01
CA SER A 180 3.55 -6.44 14.71
C SER A 180 3.49 -7.91 14.34
N LYS A 181 3.02 -8.73 15.29
CA LYS A 181 2.65 -10.11 15.03
C LYS A 181 1.19 -10.19 14.60
N VAL A 182 0.87 -11.18 13.78
CA VAL A 182 -0.48 -11.55 13.37
C VAL A 182 -0.67 -13.05 13.54
N ASN A 183 -1.91 -13.48 13.76
CA ASN A 183 -2.21 -14.91 13.83
C ASN A 183 -2.27 -15.45 12.40
N TYR A 184 -1.37 -16.39 12.11
CA TYR A 184 -1.37 -17.14 10.87
C TYR A 184 -2.03 -18.48 11.18
N CYS A 185 -3.16 -18.74 10.52
CA CYS A 185 -4.02 -19.88 10.77
C CYS A 185 -3.97 -20.82 9.57
N ASP A 186 -3.29 -21.96 9.74
CA ASP A 186 -3.24 -23.05 8.76
C ASP A 186 -3.92 -24.31 9.31
N ASP A 187 -3.81 -25.44 8.60
CA ASP A 187 -4.39 -26.72 9.00
C ASP A 187 -3.73 -27.29 10.28
N ASP A 188 -2.49 -26.86 10.60
CA ASP A 188 -1.72 -27.32 11.76
C ASP A 188 -2.01 -26.49 13.03
N GLY A 189 -2.72 -25.37 12.90
CA GLY A 189 -3.24 -24.56 14.00
C GLY A 189 -2.93 -23.07 13.89
N ASP A 190 -3.22 -22.33 14.97
CA ASP A 190 -2.96 -20.90 15.05
C ASP A 190 -1.53 -20.64 15.53
N THR A 191 -0.70 -20.01 14.69
CA THR A 191 0.65 -19.58 15.07
C THR A 191 0.79 -18.06 14.98
N LYS A 192 1.32 -17.42 16.02
CA LYS A 192 1.63 -15.98 15.97
C LYS A 192 2.93 -15.75 15.20
N LYS A 193 2.81 -15.14 14.03
CA LYS A 193 3.92 -14.87 13.12
C LYS A 193 4.19 -13.38 13.01
N ASN A 194 5.45 -13.00 12.87
CA ASN A 194 5.80 -11.62 12.51
C ASN A 194 5.21 -11.29 11.14
N LEU A 195 4.51 -10.14 11.04
CA LEU A 195 3.78 -9.78 9.83
C LEU A 195 4.68 -9.80 8.60
N PHE A 196 5.80 -9.11 8.66
CA PHE A 196 6.63 -8.97 7.47
C PHE A 196 7.55 -10.17 7.23
N SER A 197 8.30 -10.63 8.24
CA SER A 197 9.31 -11.67 8.02
C SER A 197 8.70 -13.07 7.83
N GLU A 198 7.59 -13.38 8.48
CA GLU A 198 7.09 -14.75 8.58
C GLU A 198 5.80 -14.99 7.79
N VAL A 199 4.83 -14.06 7.77
CA VAL A 199 3.62 -14.23 6.92
C VAL A 199 4.02 -14.22 5.45
N TRP A 200 4.84 -13.26 5.05
CA TRP A 200 5.40 -13.16 3.70
C TRP A 200 6.07 -14.45 3.23
N ALA A 201 6.93 -15.05 4.07
CA ALA A 201 7.68 -16.25 3.71
C ALA A 201 6.77 -17.49 3.55
N ASN A 202 5.67 -17.54 4.31
CA ASN A 202 4.78 -18.71 4.30
C ASN A 202 3.77 -18.71 3.14
N CYS A 203 3.41 -17.55 2.60
CA CYS A 203 2.48 -17.48 1.46
C CYS A 203 3.09 -17.98 0.15
N ASN A 204 4.44 -18.07 0.07
CA ASN A 204 5.17 -18.43 -1.15
C ASN A 204 5.87 -19.80 -1.08
N LYS A 205 5.48 -20.69 -0.14
CA LYS A 205 6.15 -21.99 0.05
C LYS A 205 6.17 -22.89 -1.20
N ASP A 206 5.27 -22.66 -2.15
CA ASP A 206 5.17 -23.47 -3.37
C ASP A 206 6.05 -22.92 -4.53
N ASN A 207 6.70 -21.75 -4.35
CA ASN A 207 7.59 -21.16 -5.37
C ASN A 207 8.77 -20.41 -4.72
N GLU A 208 9.87 -21.14 -4.48
CA GLU A 208 11.07 -20.62 -3.80
C GLU A 208 11.74 -19.45 -4.55
N ASP A 209 11.53 -19.34 -5.86
CA ASP A 209 12.12 -18.32 -6.74
C ASP A 209 11.29 -17.03 -6.87
N PHE A 210 10.08 -16.97 -6.30
CA PHE A 210 9.24 -15.77 -6.39
C PHE A 210 9.69 -14.66 -5.43
N GLU A 211 10.39 -13.66 -5.98
CA GLU A 211 10.72 -12.42 -5.27
C GLU A 211 9.57 -11.42 -5.36
N LYS A 212 8.73 -11.42 -4.32
CA LYS A 212 7.71 -10.38 -4.14
C LYS A 212 8.36 -9.03 -3.79
N ASN A 213 7.76 -7.95 -4.25
CA ASN A 213 8.16 -6.58 -3.96
C ASN A 213 6.98 -5.78 -3.43
N ILE A 214 7.23 -4.96 -2.41
CA ILE A 214 6.28 -3.95 -1.96
C ILE A 214 6.88 -2.56 -2.10
N LEU A 215 6.12 -1.63 -2.65
CA LEU A 215 6.44 -0.21 -2.68
C LEU A 215 5.52 0.55 -1.72
N PHE A 216 6.10 1.29 -0.78
CA PHE A 216 5.35 2.32 -0.06
C PHE A 216 5.62 3.67 -0.71
N SER A 217 4.56 4.39 -1.06
CA SER A 217 4.60 5.70 -1.69
C SER A 217 3.77 6.68 -0.86
N ILE A 218 4.34 7.81 -0.47
CA ILE A 218 3.66 8.86 0.29
C ILE A 218 3.72 10.16 -0.50
N CYS A 219 2.57 10.60 -1.02
CA CYS A 219 2.41 11.85 -1.75
C CYS A 219 1.92 12.94 -0.80
N ILE A 220 2.71 14.01 -0.62
CA ILE A 220 2.42 15.14 0.26
C ILE A 220 2.12 16.37 -0.58
N ILE A 221 0.83 16.65 -0.79
CA ILE A 221 0.34 17.59 -1.79
C ILE A 221 0.87 19.01 -1.59
N LYS A 222 0.63 19.64 -0.43
CA LYS A 222 1.05 21.04 -0.18
C LYS A 222 2.57 21.25 -0.21
N LYS A 223 3.35 20.18 0.00
CA LYS A 223 4.81 20.21 -0.03
C LYS A 223 5.38 19.83 -1.39
N LYS A 224 4.53 19.41 -2.33
CA LYS A 224 4.90 18.87 -3.63
C LYS A 224 5.99 17.80 -3.52
N LEU A 225 5.78 16.87 -2.59
CA LEU A 225 6.78 15.90 -2.21
C LEU A 225 6.24 14.50 -2.40
N LEU A 226 7.06 13.62 -2.95
CA LEU A 226 6.82 12.19 -3.00
C LEU A 226 7.94 11.47 -2.26
N LEU A 227 7.57 10.63 -1.31
CA LEU A 227 8.49 9.73 -0.60
C LEU A 227 8.20 8.31 -1.06
N MET A 228 9.23 7.57 -1.44
CA MET A 228 9.07 6.18 -1.88
C MET A 228 10.06 5.27 -1.19
N LYS A 229 9.64 4.08 -0.77
CA LYS A 229 10.54 3.04 -0.24
C LYS A 229 10.14 1.68 -0.79
N PRO A 230 10.98 1.06 -1.63
CA PRO A 230 10.81 -0.34 -2.00
C PRO A 230 11.23 -1.24 -0.84
N PHE A 231 10.62 -2.40 -0.80
CA PHE A 231 10.74 -3.41 0.23
C PHE A 231 10.80 -4.78 -0.49
N SER A 232 11.95 -5.46 -0.41
CA SER A 232 12.18 -6.80 -0.98
C SER A 232 12.48 -7.82 0.12
N ARG A 233 12.24 -9.11 -0.13
CA ARG A 233 12.38 -10.21 0.86
C ARG A 233 13.69 -10.18 1.67
N SER A 234 14.80 -9.78 1.05
CA SER A 234 16.14 -9.68 1.65
C SER A 234 16.38 -8.40 2.48
N SER A 235 15.50 -7.40 2.38
CA SER A 235 15.66 -6.07 3.00
C SER A 235 15.00 -5.95 4.38
N PHE A 236 14.39 -7.02 4.91
CA PHE A 236 13.51 -6.95 6.10
C PHE A 236 14.18 -7.26 7.44
N SER A 237 15.31 -7.98 7.46
CA SER A 237 15.99 -8.37 8.69
C SER A 237 16.54 -7.17 9.48
N ASP A 238 16.77 -6.03 8.82
CA ASP A 238 17.57 -4.93 9.35
C ASP A 238 16.90 -3.54 9.17
N ILE A 239 15.57 -3.45 9.27
CA ILE A 239 14.91 -2.15 9.09
C ILE A 239 15.01 -1.29 10.35
N ASP A 240 16.06 -0.47 10.42
CA ASP A 240 16.12 0.64 11.36
C ASP A 240 15.32 1.86 10.85
N PHE A 241 14.04 1.89 11.21
CA PHE A 241 13.17 3.06 11.00
C PHE A 241 13.52 4.27 11.90
N PHE A 242 14.46 4.17 12.86
CA PHE A 242 14.65 5.17 13.93
C PHE A 242 15.49 6.41 13.53
N ASN A 243 16.23 6.37 12.43
CA ASN A 243 17.03 7.53 11.98
C ASN A 243 16.39 8.23 10.77
N LEU A 244 15.13 8.63 10.91
CA LEU A 244 14.47 9.54 9.96
C LEU A 244 14.73 10.98 10.39
N ASP A 245 15.90 11.52 10.03
CA ASP A 245 16.10 12.96 10.00
C ASP A 245 15.47 13.49 8.72
N LEU A 246 14.36 14.25 8.81
CA LEU A 246 13.67 14.82 7.64
C LEU A 246 14.53 15.86 6.88
N ASP A 247 15.61 16.34 7.54
CA ASP A 247 16.58 17.30 7.02
C ASP A 247 17.87 16.61 6.52
N LYS A 248 18.02 15.28 6.70
CA LYS A 248 19.08 14.44 6.10
C LYS A 248 18.48 13.22 5.37
N ASP A 249 19.32 12.32 4.88
CA ASP A 249 18.89 11.14 4.13
C ASP A 249 17.83 10.35 4.91
N LEU A 250 16.65 10.21 4.30
CA LEU A 250 15.62 9.34 4.82
C LEU A 250 16.10 7.90 4.60
N ASN A 251 16.47 7.17 5.66
CA ASN A 251 17.01 5.79 5.60
C ASN A 251 16.32 4.89 4.55
N GLY A 252 16.89 4.83 3.34
CA GLY A 252 16.37 4.08 2.20
C GLY A 252 15.00 4.52 1.66
N TRP A 253 14.52 5.73 1.97
CA TRP A 253 13.41 6.37 1.24
C TRP A 253 13.96 7.33 0.19
N THR A 254 13.45 7.22 -1.03
CA THR A 254 13.70 8.19 -2.10
C THR A 254 12.79 9.40 -1.91
N LYS A 255 13.38 10.58 -1.81
CA LYS A 255 12.68 11.88 -1.72
C LYS A 255 12.66 12.54 -3.09
N ILE A 256 11.49 12.87 -3.60
CA ILE A 256 11.31 13.50 -4.92
C ILE A 256 10.45 14.75 -4.77
N VAL A 257 10.96 15.89 -5.26
CA VAL A 257 10.17 17.11 -5.40
C VAL A 257 9.45 17.08 -6.75
N LEU A 258 8.13 17.30 -6.72
CA LEU A 258 7.22 17.22 -7.87
C LEU A 258 6.74 18.59 -8.36
#